data_AF-A0AAW7ED86-F1
#
_entry.id   AF-A0AAW7ED86-F1
#
_cell.length_a   1.000
_cell.length_b   1.000
_cell.length_c   1.000
_cell.angle_alpha   90.00
_cell.angle_beta   90.00
_cell.angle_gamma   90.00
#
_symmetry.space_group_name_H-M   'P 1'
#
loop_
_entity.id
_entity.type
_entity.pdbx_description
1 polymer ?
#
loop_
_entity_poly.entity_id
_entity_poly.type
_entity_poly.pdbx_seq_one_letter_code
_entity_poly.pdbx_strand_id
1 'polypeptide(L)'
;MSLLTKNENQYILLDSSINYLDSTAYLSLIFLNGEELTLKSTHLLSVGYTFIYYIKDNQSIKIHINPSSEQTIHKLQLLFDEALNYELSFE
;
A
#
# COMPACT_ATOMS: atom_id res chain seq x y z
N MET A 1 22.76 26.57 6.20
CA MET A 1 21.80 25.47 6.35
C MET A 1 20.93 25.41 5.11
N SER A 2 21.07 24.35 4.31
CA SER A 2 20.13 24.07 3.20
C SER A 2 19.59 22.67 3.44
N LEU A 3 18.33 22.61 3.88
CA LEU A 3 17.55 21.40 4.15
C LEU A 3 16.76 21.04 2.89
N LEU A 4 17.40 20.40 1.92
CA LEU A 4 16.71 19.71 0.82
C LEU A 4 17.51 18.45 0.45
N THR A 5 17.58 17.47 1.35
CA THR A 5 18.08 16.15 1.01
C THR A 5 17.01 15.38 0.23
N LYS A 6 17.19 15.34 -1.10
CA LYS A 6 16.87 14.26 -2.04
C LYS A 6 15.52 13.53 -1.84
N ASN A 7 14.53 13.99 -2.58
CA ASN A 7 13.23 13.34 -2.79
C ASN A 7 13.24 12.29 -3.93
N GLU A 8 14.41 11.77 -4.32
CA GLU A 8 14.55 10.95 -5.54
C GLU A 8 14.04 9.49 -5.39
N ASN A 9 13.72 9.03 -4.17
CA ASN A 9 13.33 7.63 -3.88
C ASN A 9 11.96 7.46 -3.19
N GLN A 10 11.13 8.51 -3.12
CA GLN A 10 9.81 8.42 -2.49
C GLN A 10 8.72 8.23 -3.54
N TYR A 11 7.90 7.20 -3.35
CA TYR A 11 6.73 6.94 -4.18
C TYR A 11 5.62 7.91 -3.78
N ILE A 12 4.94 8.50 -4.77
CA ILE A 12 3.71 9.26 -4.55
C ILE A 12 2.55 8.32 -4.87
N LEU A 13 1.82 7.89 -3.84
CA LEU A 13 0.59 7.11 -3.96
C LEU A 13 -0.55 8.05 -4.36
N LEU A 14 -1.18 7.77 -5.50
CA LEU A 14 -2.29 8.54 -6.05
C LEU A 14 -3.64 8.00 -5.60
N ASP A 15 -3.83 6.68 -5.69
CA ASP A 15 -5.06 6.03 -5.29
C ASP A 15 -4.79 4.61 -4.73
N SER A 16 -5.77 4.12 -3.98
CA SER A 16 -5.84 2.76 -3.47
C SER A 16 -7.27 2.22 -3.63
N SER A 17 -7.40 0.95 -3.98
CA SER A 17 -8.70 0.28 -4.10
C SER A 17 -8.62 -1.16 -3.60
N ILE A 18 -9.79 -1.71 -3.27
CA ILE A 18 -9.95 -3.10 -2.86
C ILE A 18 -10.87 -3.82 -3.84
N ASN A 19 -10.53 -5.05 -4.18
CA ASN A 19 -11.36 -5.95 -4.95
C ASN A 19 -11.43 -7.31 -4.23
N TYR A 20 -12.56 -7.98 -4.38
CA TYR A 20 -12.81 -9.27 -3.74
C TYR A 20 -12.95 -10.35 -4.79
N LEU A 21 -12.28 -11.48 -4.59
CA LEU A 21 -12.45 -12.68 -5.39
C LEU A 21 -12.46 -13.88 -4.45
N ASP A 22 -13.60 -14.56 -4.41
CA ASP A 22 -13.89 -15.65 -3.46
C ASP A 22 -13.62 -15.22 -2.01
N SER A 23 -12.82 -15.98 -1.26
CA SER A 23 -12.44 -15.66 0.12
C SER A 23 -11.15 -14.84 0.20
N THR A 24 -10.75 -14.16 -0.88
CA THR A 24 -9.48 -13.40 -0.93
C THR A 24 -9.73 -11.94 -1.32
N ALA A 25 -9.12 -11.04 -0.55
CA ALA A 25 -9.11 -9.61 -0.82
C ALA A 25 -7.81 -9.19 -1.54
N TYR A 26 -7.95 -8.30 -2.52
CA TYR A 26 -6.87 -7.77 -3.33
C TYR A 26 -6.83 -6.25 -3.23
N LEU A 27 -5.68 -5.70 -2.86
CA LEU A 27 -5.44 -4.26 -2.78
C LEU A 27 -4.66 -3.82 -4.01
N SER A 28 -5.15 -2.79 -4.69
CA SER A 28 -4.48 -2.20 -5.86
C SER A 28 -4.06 -0.77 -5.54
N LEU A 29 -2.79 -0.45 -5.80
CA LEU A 29 -2.15 0.82 -5.50
C LEU A 29 -1.66 1.46 -6.80
N ILE A 30 -2.00 2.73 -7.01
CA ILE A 30 -1.60 3.48 -8.21
C ILE A 30 -0.60 4.56 -7.79
N PHE A 31 0.55 4.60 -8.44
CA PHE A 31 1.63 5.54 -8.15
C PHE A 31 1.82 6.57 -9.28
N LEU A 32 2.32 7.76 -8.95
CA LEU A 32 2.53 8.86 -9.90
C LEU A 32 3.52 8.53 -11.03
N ASN A 33 4.46 7.61 -10.78
CA ASN A 33 5.42 7.15 -11.78
C ASN A 33 4.78 6.24 -12.86
N GLY A 34 3.46 6.01 -12.80
CA GLY A 34 2.73 5.13 -13.71
C GLY A 34 2.80 3.65 -13.32
N GLU A 35 3.44 3.31 -12.19
CA GLU A 35 3.42 1.95 -11.67
C GLU A 35 2.10 1.65 -10.95
N GLU A 36 1.64 0.42 -11.13
CA GLU A 36 0.51 -0.15 -10.41
C GLU A 36 0.97 -1.39 -9.65
N LEU A 37 0.54 -1.51 -8.40
CA LEU A 37 0.85 -2.64 -7.54
C LEU A 37 -0.45 -3.26 -7.03
N THR A 38 -0.77 -4.45 -7.53
CA THR A 38 -1.85 -5.29 -7.00
C THR A 38 -1.27 -6.37 -6.11
N LEU A 39 -1.78 -6.49 -4.89
CA LEU A 39 -1.35 -7.45 -3.89
C LEU A 39 -2.57 -8.16 -3.30
N LYS A 40 -2.39 -9.42 -2.92
CA LYS A 40 -3.28 -10.01 -1.91
C LYS A 40 -3.13 -9.24 -0.60
N SER A 41 -4.20 -9.04 0.13
CA SER A 41 -4.17 -8.48 1.50
C SER A 41 -3.14 -9.18 2.38
N THR A 42 -3.07 -10.52 2.33
CA THR A 42 -2.09 -11.34 3.07
C THR A 42 -0.63 -11.08 2.68
N HIS A 43 -0.38 -10.49 1.51
CA HIS A 43 0.95 -10.07 1.08
C HIS A 43 1.26 -8.61 1.48
N LEU A 44 0.27 -7.82 1.89
CA LEU A 44 0.50 -6.52 2.49
C LEU A 44 0.79 -6.75 3.98
N LEU A 45 2.00 -6.41 4.42
CA LEU A 45 2.45 -6.70 5.78
C LEU A 45 2.18 -5.54 6.75
N SER A 46 2.35 -4.31 6.29
CA SER A 46 2.15 -3.11 7.11
C SER A 46 2.05 -1.85 6.25
N VAL A 47 1.19 -0.92 6.68
CA VAL A 47 1.03 0.41 6.07
C VAL A 47 1.24 1.48 7.14
N GLY A 48 2.33 2.22 7.04
CA GLY A 48 2.59 3.39 7.88
C GLY A 48 2.35 4.69 7.13
N TYR A 49 2.36 5.82 7.84
CA TYR A 49 2.14 7.15 7.26
C TYR A 49 3.12 7.51 6.12
N THR A 50 4.32 6.93 6.12
CA THR A 50 5.39 7.23 5.16
C THR A 50 6.00 5.97 4.55
N PHE A 51 5.37 4.80 4.70
CA PHE A 51 5.89 3.56 4.11
C PHE A 51 4.79 2.54 3.85
N ILE A 52 5.06 1.66 2.88
CA ILE A 52 4.29 0.45 2.62
C ILE A 52 5.27 -0.73 2.65
N TYR A 53 4.91 -1.79 3.37
CA TYR A 53 5.70 -3.00 3.50
C TYR A 53 4.90 -4.21 3.01
N TYR A 54 5.42 -4.93 2.02
CA TYR A 54 4.70 -6.01 1.36
C TYR A 54 5.63 -7.14 0.88
N ILE A 55 5.04 -8.28 0.50
CA ILE A 55 5.74 -9.42 -0.11
C ILE A 55 5.46 -9.43 -1.61
N LYS A 56 6.52 -9.53 -2.41
CA LYS A 56 6.46 -9.78 -3.86
C LYS A 56 7.61 -10.68 -4.25
N ASP A 57 7.35 -11.67 -5.11
CA ASP A 57 8.36 -12.63 -5.57
C ASP A 57 9.14 -13.31 -4.42
N ASN A 58 8.43 -13.65 -3.33
CA ASN A 58 8.97 -14.20 -2.07
C ASN A 58 9.99 -13.31 -1.36
N GLN A 59 10.02 -12.02 -1.67
CA GLN A 59 10.88 -11.03 -1.02
C GLN A 59 10.03 -9.98 -0.32
N SER A 60 10.48 -9.57 0.86
CA SER A 60 9.86 -8.46 1.59
C SER A 60 10.40 -7.14 1.08
N ILE A 61 9.52 -6.28 0.59
CA ILE A 61 9.84 -4.99 -0.01
C ILE A 61 9.23 -3.89 0.84
N LYS A 62 10.05 -2.94 1.26
CA LYS A 62 9.61 -1.71 1.93
C LYS A 62 9.85 -0.53 1.01
N ILE A 63 8.78 0.17 0.65
CA ILE A 63 8.87 1.42 -0.09
C ILE A 63 8.57 2.61 0.82
N HIS A 64 9.24 3.73 0.56
CA HIS A 64 8.96 4.98 1.24
C HIS A 64 7.94 5.77 0.45
N ILE A 65 6.93 6.30 1.15
CA ILE A 65 5.84 7.08 0.56
C ILE A 65 6.06 8.54 0.87
N ASN A 66 5.81 9.37 -0.14
CA ASN A 66 5.88 10.81 -0.01
C ASN A 66 4.77 11.31 0.94
N PRO A 67 5.07 12.21 1.90
CA PRO A 67 4.06 12.75 2.81
C PRO A 67 2.86 13.42 2.12
N SER A 68 3.00 13.86 0.87
CA SER A 68 1.86 14.39 0.08
C SER A 68 0.74 13.36 -0.16
N SER A 69 1.01 12.07 0.01
CA SER A 69 0.03 10.99 -0.12
C SER A 69 -0.72 10.68 1.18
N GLU A 70 -0.66 11.53 2.21
CA GLU A 70 -1.25 11.29 3.54
C GLU A 70 -2.71 10.79 3.48
N GLN A 71 -3.57 11.47 2.71
CA GLN A 71 -4.98 11.09 2.58
C GLN A 71 -5.14 9.70 1.95
N THR A 72 -4.38 9.41 0.91
CA THR A 72 -4.44 8.12 0.19
C THR A 72 -3.84 6.99 1.02
N ILE A 73 -2.82 7.27 1.83
CA ILE A 73 -2.26 6.30 2.77
C ILE A 73 -3.25 5.97 3.88
N HIS A 74 -3.94 6.97 4.43
CA HIS A 74 -4.98 6.73 5.41
C HIS A 74 -6.11 5.87 4.83
N LYS A 75 -6.53 6.17 3.59
CA LYS A 75 -7.48 5.31 2.85
C LYS A 75 -6.95 3.88 2.73
N LEU A 76 -5.68 3.69 2.36
CA LEU A 76 -5.08 2.36 2.25
C LEU A 76 -5.07 1.60 3.58
N GLN A 77 -4.82 2.28 4.70
CA GLN A 77 -4.88 1.65 6.03
C GLN A 77 -6.28 1.11 6.33
N LEU A 78 -7.32 1.91 6.06
CA LEU A 78 -8.71 1.48 6.23
C LEU A 78 -9.07 0.29 5.33
N LEU A 79 -8.65 0.33 4.06
CA LEU A 79 -8.86 -0.77 3.13
C LEU A 79 -8.13 -2.04 3.55
N PHE A 80 -6.95 -1.91 4.15
CA PHE A 80 -6.20 -3.05 4.65
C PHE A 80 -6.91 -3.71 5.83
N ASP A 81 -7.41 -2.93 6.79
CA ASP A 81 -8.23 -3.44 7.90
C ASP A 81 -9.52 -4.09 7.38
N GLU A 82 -10.19 -3.48 6.39
CA GLU A 82 -11.37 -4.04 5.73
C GLU A 82 -11.06 -5.40 5.08
N ALA A 83 -9.94 -5.50 4.38
CA ALA A 83 -9.50 -6.73 3.73
C ALA A 83 -9.26 -7.86 4.73
N LEU A 84 -8.58 -7.57 5.85
CA LEU A 84 -8.32 -8.56 6.91
C LEU A 84 -9.64 -9.06 7.52
N ASN A 85 -10.58 -8.16 7.81
CA ASN A 85 -11.89 -8.54 8.35
C ASN A 85 -12.72 -9.35 7.36
N TYR A 86 -12.66 -9.00 6.07
CA TYR A 86 -13.35 -9.74 5.02
C TYR A 86 -12.87 -11.20 4.98
N GLU A 87 -11.56 -11.43 4.95
CA GLU A 87 -11.00 -12.78 4.85
C GLU A 87 -11.27 -13.63 6.10
N LEU A 88 -11.25 -13.02 7.30
CA LEU A 88 -11.65 -13.69 8.55
C LEU A 88 -13.11 -14.17 8.55
N SER A 89 -13.96 -13.64 7.67
CA SER A 89 -15.37 -14.04 7.55
C SER A 89 -15.54 -15.43 6.91
N PHE A 90 -14.48 -15.98 6.35
CA PHE A 90 -14.46 -17.25 5.62
C PHE A 90 -13.56 -18.32 6.27
N GLU A 91 -12.96 -18.01 7.43
CA GLU A 91 -12.24 -18.97 8.29
C GLU A 91 -13.20 -19.74 9.21
#